data_AF-Q9ALF0-F1
#
_entry.id   AF-Q9ALF0-F1
#
_cell.length_a   1.000
_cell.length_b   1.000
_cell.length_c   1.000
_cell.angle_alpha   90.00
_cell.angle_beta   90.00
_cell.angle_gamma   90.00
#
_symmetry.space_group_name_H-M   'P 1'
#
loop_
_entity.id
_entity.type
_entity.pdbx_description
1 polymer ?
#
loop_
_entity_poly.entity_id
_entity_poly.type
_entity_poly.pdbx_seq_one_letter_code
_entity_poly.pdbx_strand_id
1 'polypeptide(L)'
;IVGRYADVPEQFPGVEHFHTVRVAQPASKYYSTENLRGLMKLWEKYGSGMTNFHGSTGDIILLGTRTENLEPFFWDLTHDMNQDLGGSGSNLRTPANCLGMSRCEWSCYDTEECCHSLTMK
;
A
#
# COMPACT_ATOMS: atom_id res chain seq x y z
N ILE A 1 -8.89 2.64 -0.63
CA ILE A 1 -8.83 3.41 0.65
C ILE A 1 -9.96 2.89 1.56
N VAL A 2 -9.73 2.79 2.87
CA VAL A 2 -10.75 2.40 3.85
C VAL A 2 -10.94 3.52 4.86
N GLY A 3 -12.10 4.19 4.80
CA GLY A 3 -12.48 5.25 5.74
C GLY A 3 -12.70 4.72 7.15
N ARG A 4 -12.22 5.47 8.14
CA ARG A 4 -12.39 5.21 9.57
C ARG A 4 -12.42 6.53 10.33
N TYR A 5 -13.30 6.60 11.31
CA TYR A 5 -13.52 7.75 12.17
C TYR A 5 -13.53 7.32 13.64
N ALA A 6 -13.00 8.15 14.53
CA ALA A 6 -13.14 7.93 15.97
C ALA A 6 -14.58 8.22 16.42
N ASP A 7 -15.09 7.43 17.36
CA ASP A 7 -16.41 7.62 17.98
C ASP A 7 -16.40 8.67 19.10
N VAL A 8 -15.22 9.05 19.59
CA VAL A 8 -14.99 10.10 20.60
C VAL A 8 -14.01 11.19 20.12
N PRO A 9 -14.33 11.93 19.04
CA PRO A 9 -13.40 12.86 18.41
C PRO A 9 -12.98 14.04 19.30
N GLU A 10 -13.80 14.44 20.27
CA GLU A 10 -13.43 15.49 21.23
C GLU A 10 -12.30 15.05 22.18
N GLN A 11 -12.24 13.77 22.54
CA GLN A 11 -11.18 13.22 23.39
C GLN A 11 -9.89 12.96 22.60
N PHE A 12 -10.02 12.53 21.35
CA PHE A 12 -8.89 12.18 20.48
C PHE A 12 -8.99 12.86 19.10
N PRO A 13 -8.86 14.21 19.04
CA PRO A 13 -9.08 14.95 17.80
C PRO A 13 -8.06 14.61 16.70
N GLY A 14 -6.86 14.15 17.06
CA GLY A 14 -5.83 13.73 16.11
C GLY A 14 -6.19 12.50 15.26
N VAL A 15 -7.20 11.73 15.68
CA VAL A 15 -7.66 10.52 14.97
C VAL A 15 -9.16 10.58 14.64
N GLU A 16 -9.77 11.77 14.69
CA GLU A 16 -11.14 12.00 14.22
C GLU A 16 -11.33 11.40 12.82
N HIS A 17 -10.41 11.68 11.90
CA HIS A 17 -10.24 10.93 10.66
C HIS A 17 -8.97 10.09 10.76
N PHE A 18 -9.08 8.79 10.51
CA PHE A 18 -7.94 7.88 10.58
C PHE A 18 -7.95 6.83 9.48
N HIS A 19 -8.00 7.31 8.24
CA HIS A 19 -8.22 6.47 7.06
C HIS A 19 -7.00 5.61 6.73
N THR A 20 -7.25 4.39 6.26
CA THR A 20 -6.20 3.48 5.79
C THR A 20 -6.04 3.59 4.27
N VAL A 21 -4.82 3.84 3.81
CA VAL A 21 -4.46 3.80 2.39
C VAL A 21 -3.75 2.48 2.11
N ARG A 22 -4.17 1.80 1.03
CA ARG A 22 -3.55 0.56 0.55
C ARG A 22 -2.72 0.93 -0.67
N VAL A 23 -1.43 0.64 -0.64
CA VAL A 23 -0.50 0.89 -1.75
C VAL A 23 -0.08 -0.45 -2.35
N ALA A 24 -0.13 -0.55 -3.67
CA ALA A 24 0.22 -1.78 -4.38
C ALA A 24 1.69 -2.14 -4.15
N GLN A 25 1.94 -3.36 -3.67
CA GLN A 25 3.29 -3.87 -3.46
C GLN A 25 3.87 -4.48 -4.75
N PRO A 26 5.21 -4.46 -4.96
CA PRO A 26 5.84 -5.29 -5.98
C PRO A 26 5.61 -6.77 -5.69
N ALA A 27 5.54 -7.59 -6.75
CA ALA A 27 5.47 -9.05 -6.63
C ALA A 27 6.58 -9.56 -5.69
N SER A 28 6.25 -10.56 -4.86
CA SER A 28 7.14 -11.11 -3.83
C SER A 28 7.72 -10.13 -2.79
N LYS A 29 7.31 -8.85 -2.78
CA LYS A 29 7.70 -7.86 -1.77
C LYS A 29 9.22 -7.59 -1.71
N TYR A 30 9.91 -7.61 -2.85
CA TYR A 30 11.29 -7.13 -2.94
C TYR A 30 11.33 -5.61 -3.08
N TYR A 31 12.25 -4.97 -2.35
CA TYR A 31 12.36 -3.50 -2.31
C TYR A 31 13.80 -3.04 -2.39
N SER A 32 14.00 -1.85 -2.98
CA SER A 32 15.19 -1.04 -2.74
C SER A 32 14.99 -0.12 -1.54
N THR A 33 16.07 0.21 -0.82
CA THR A 33 15.97 1.18 0.27
C THR A 33 15.59 2.58 -0.22
N GLU A 34 15.88 2.90 -1.48
CA GLU A 34 15.51 4.16 -2.11
C GLU A 34 13.99 4.28 -2.23
N ASN A 35 13.33 3.25 -2.78
CA ASN A 35 11.87 3.23 -2.90
C ASN A 35 11.19 3.32 -1.52
N LEU A 36 11.62 2.53 -0.54
CA LEU A 36 11.04 2.55 0.80
C LEU A 36 11.21 3.92 1.48
N ARG A 37 12.39 4.54 1.37
CA ARG A 37 12.61 5.89 1.92
C ARG A 37 11.77 6.94 1.20
N GLY A 38 11.58 6.81 -0.11
CA GLY A 38 10.66 7.66 -0.87
C GLY A 38 9.23 7.57 -0.33
N LEU A 39 8.73 6.34 -0.16
CA LEU A 39 7.37 6.11 0.35
C LEU A 39 7.19 6.67 1.77
N MET A 40 8.19 6.48 2.64
CA MET A 40 8.14 7.01 4.01
C MET A 40 8.18 8.54 4.05
N LYS A 41 8.93 9.21 3.15
CA LYS A 41 8.89 10.68 3.04
C LYS A 41 7.50 11.20 2.67
N LEU A 42 6.82 10.54 1.72
CA LEU A 42 5.44 10.88 1.38
C LEU A 42 4.51 10.62 2.56
N TRP A 43 4.67 9.48 3.24
CA TRP A 43 3.78 9.13 4.34
C TRP A 43 3.98 10.00 5.58
N GLU A 44 5.19 10.46 5.86
CA GLU A 44 5.47 11.46 6.90
C GLU A 44 4.83 12.82 6.57
N LYS A 45 4.80 13.20 5.29
CA LYS A 45 4.16 14.45 4.83
C LYS A 45 2.64 14.41 4.94
N TYR A 46 2.02 13.27 4.63
CA TYR A 46 0.56 13.19 4.45
C TYR A 46 -0.19 12.36 5.49
N GLY A 47 0.50 11.56 6.30
CA GLY A 47 -0.13 10.57 7.17
C GLY A 47 0.42 10.57 8.59
N SER A 48 0.07 9.52 9.32
CA SER A 48 0.44 9.35 10.73
C SER A 48 1.89 8.87 10.95
N GLY A 49 2.59 8.45 9.89
CA GLY A 49 3.85 7.72 9.98
C GLY A 49 3.72 6.24 10.37
N MET A 50 2.54 5.75 10.76
CA MET A 50 2.32 4.33 11.09
C MET A 50 2.02 3.48 9.86
N THR A 51 2.52 2.25 9.84
CA THR A 51 2.32 1.31 8.73
C THR A 51 2.06 -0.12 9.20
N ASN A 52 1.47 -0.94 8.32
CA ASN A 52 1.64 -2.39 8.38
C ASN A 52 2.40 -2.85 7.13
N PHE A 53 3.45 -3.64 7.35
CA PHE A 53 4.28 -4.25 6.33
C PHE A 53 4.16 -5.77 6.45
N HIS A 54 3.13 -6.40 5.88
CA HIS A 54 2.11 -5.90 4.93
C HIS A 54 0.70 -6.19 5.44
N GLY A 55 -0.32 -5.72 4.72
CA GLY A 55 -1.67 -6.25 4.89
C GLY A 55 -1.73 -7.72 4.46
N SER A 56 -2.63 -8.52 5.04
CA SER A 56 -2.69 -9.96 4.79
C SER A 56 -2.89 -10.34 3.32
N THR A 57 -3.56 -9.48 2.53
CA THR A 57 -3.70 -9.66 1.07
C THR A 57 -2.39 -9.40 0.32
N GLY A 58 -1.56 -8.47 0.79
CA GLY A 58 -0.27 -8.15 0.17
C GLY A 58 0.09 -6.68 0.19
N ASP A 59 -0.89 -5.78 0.25
CA ASP A 59 -0.69 -4.33 0.15
C ASP A 59 0.25 -3.78 1.22
N ILE A 60 1.01 -2.73 0.89
CA ILE A 60 1.60 -1.86 1.91
C ILE A 60 0.45 -1.06 2.53
N ILE A 61 0.36 -1.08 3.87
CA ILE A 61 -0.70 -0.38 4.59
C ILE A 61 -0.14 0.88 5.22
N LEU A 62 -0.65 2.02 4.77
CA LEU A 62 -0.37 3.32 5.36
C LEU A 62 -1.54 3.67 6.30
N LEU A 63 -1.27 3.66 7.60
CA LEU A 63 -2.30 3.57 8.63
C LEU A 63 -2.60 4.92 9.25
N GLY A 64 -3.61 5.62 8.73
CA GLY A 64 -4.13 6.83 9.34
C GLY A 64 -3.71 8.09 8.61
N THR A 65 -4.68 8.69 7.94
CA THR A 65 -4.61 10.04 7.38
C THR A 65 -6.02 10.65 7.38
N ARG A 66 -6.10 11.95 7.08
CA ARG A 66 -7.35 12.70 6.94
C ARG A 66 -7.82 12.74 5.48
N THR A 67 -9.08 13.09 5.25
CA THR A 67 -9.71 13.06 3.92
C THR A 67 -9.00 13.99 2.93
N GLU A 68 -8.66 15.18 3.39
CA GLU A 68 -8.00 16.25 2.63
C GLU A 68 -6.62 15.87 2.09
N ASN A 69 -5.96 14.88 2.69
CA ASN A 69 -4.65 14.41 2.27
C ASN A 69 -4.70 13.29 1.23
N LEU A 70 -5.87 12.70 0.95
CA LEU A 70 -5.97 11.52 0.09
C LEU A 70 -5.56 11.79 -1.36
N GLU A 71 -6.13 12.82 -1.97
CA GLU A 71 -5.82 13.18 -3.36
C GLU A 71 -4.39 13.75 -3.51
N PRO A 72 -3.90 14.65 -2.64
CA PRO A 72 -2.50 15.09 -2.69
C PRO A 72 -1.50 13.95 -2.51
N PHE A 73 -1.76 13.02 -1.59
CA PHE A 73 -0.93 11.82 -1.43
C PHE A 73 -0.94 10.97 -2.69
N PHE A 74 -2.11 10.72 -3.28
CA PHE A 74 -2.24 9.91 -4.49
C PHE A 74 -1.54 10.54 -5.70
N TRP A 75 -1.60 11.86 -5.83
CA TRP A 75 -0.87 12.60 -6.84
C TRP A 75 0.65 12.39 -6.71
N ASP A 76 1.23 12.66 -5.54
CA ASP A 76 2.67 12.50 -5.33
C ASP A 76 3.10 11.02 -5.48
N LEU A 77 2.27 10.07 -5.01
CA LEU A 77 2.54 8.63 -5.17
C LEU A 77 2.64 8.22 -6.66
N THR A 78 1.72 8.72 -7.49
CA THR A 78 1.67 8.36 -8.91
C THR A 78 2.71 9.12 -9.74
N HIS A 79 2.86 10.42 -9.51
CA HIS A 79 3.71 11.29 -10.32
C HIS A 79 5.19 11.25 -9.92
N ASP A 80 5.49 11.12 -8.63
CA ASP A 80 6.88 11.15 -8.14
C ASP A 80 7.44 9.74 -7.95
N MET A 81 6.60 8.75 -7.61
CA MET A 81 7.04 7.38 -7.31
C MET A 81 6.63 6.34 -8.35
N ASN A 82 5.74 6.67 -9.29
CA ASN A 82 5.18 5.72 -10.26
C ASN A 82 4.62 4.47 -9.58
N GLN A 83 3.94 4.65 -8.45
CA GLN A 83 3.24 3.59 -7.72
C GLN A 83 1.74 3.89 -7.67
N ASP A 84 0.94 2.84 -7.52
CA ASP A 84 -0.52 2.94 -7.51
C ASP A 84 -1.12 2.40 -6.20
N LEU A 85 -2.42 2.59 -6.03
CA LEU A 85 -3.19 2.09 -4.92
C LEU A 85 -3.52 0.60 -5.08
N GLY A 86 -3.70 -0.06 -3.94
CA GLY A 86 -4.22 -1.42 -3.85
C GLY A 86 -5.75 -1.48 -3.84
N GLY A 87 -6.29 -2.70 -3.95
CA GLY A 87 -7.73 -2.95 -4.05
C GLY A 87 -8.48 -2.99 -2.71
N SER A 88 -9.73 -2.48 -2.71
CA SER A 88 -10.71 -2.64 -1.62
C SER A 88 -12.14 -2.53 -2.13
N GLY A 89 -13.10 -3.23 -1.52
CA GLY A 89 -14.51 -3.23 -1.94
C GLY A 89 -14.89 -4.46 -2.77
N SER A 90 -16.02 -4.42 -3.48
CA SER A 90 -16.48 -5.53 -4.33
C SER A 90 -15.79 -5.50 -5.70
N ASN A 91 -14.50 -5.78 -5.72
CA ASN A 91 -13.62 -5.76 -6.89
C ASN A 91 -12.55 -6.86 -6.81
N LEU A 92 -11.76 -6.99 -7.89
CA LEU A 92 -10.49 -7.71 -7.83
C LEU A 92 -9.59 -7.02 -6.81
N ARG A 93 -9.03 -7.81 -5.89
CA ARG A 93 -8.08 -7.32 -4.89
C ARG A 93 -6.66 -7.49 -5.40
N THR A 94 -5.72 -6.81 -4.76
CA THR A 94 -4.30 -6.86 -5.10
C THR A 94 -3.82 -8.31 -5.11
N PRO A 95 -3.38 -8.84 -6.26
CA PRO A 95 -2.77 -10.16 -6.32
C PRO A 95 -1.50 -10.22 -5.48
N ALA A 96 -1.17 -11.42 -4.99
CA ALA A 96 0.07 -11.70 -4.29
C ALA A 96 0.55 -13.12 -4.59
N ASN A 97 1.86 -13.31 -4.50
CA ASN A 97 2.55 -14.55 -4.85
C ASN A 97 3.61 -14.89 -3.79
N CYS A 98 4.05 -16.15 -3.79
CA CYS A 98 5.28 -16.54 -3.10
C CYS A 98 6.50 -16.03 -3.87
N LEU A 99 7.69 -16.10 -3.25
CA LEU A 99 8.93 -15.63 -3.86
C LEU A 99 9.32 -16.33 -5.17
N GLY A 100 8.71 -17.47 -5.51
CA GLY A 100 8.83 -18.09 -6.83
C GLY A 100 10.27 -18.37 -7.26
N MET A 101 10.54 -18.15 -8.55
CA MET A 101 11.84 -18.44 -9.16
C MET A 101 12.95 -17.50 -8.68
N SER A 102 12.65 -16.35 -8.03
CA SER A 102 13.69 -15.47 -7.49
C SER A 102 14.62 -16.17 -6.50
N ARG A 103 14.09 -17.13 -5.71
CA ARG A 103 14.86 -17.78 -4.64
C ARG A 103 14.31 -19.13 -4.16
N CYS A 104 13.54 -19.85 -4.99
CA CYS A 104 13.07 -21.20 -4.67
C CYS A 104 13.27 -22.12 -5.88
N GLU A 105 14.05 -23.18 -5.68
CA GLU A 105 14.33 -24.23 -6.66
C GLU A 105 13.13 -25.14 -6.95
N TRP A 106 12.05 -25.01 -6.18
CA TRP A 106 10.80 -25.76 -6.37
C TRP A 106 9.73 -24.97 -7.14
N SER A 107 10.03 -23.76 -7.61
CA SER A 107 9.07 -22.98 -8.38
C SER A 107 8.83 -23.60 -9.75
N CYS A 108 7.61 -24.07 -10.01
CA CYS A 108 7.26 -24.71 -11.28
C CYS A 108 6.97 -23.73 -12.43
N TYR A 109 6.82 -22.44 -12.13
CA TYR A 109 6.62 -21.36 -13.10
C TYR A 109 7.05 -20.03 -12.49
N ASP A 110 7.07 -18.97 -13.30
CA ASP A 110 7.37 -17.61 -12.85
C ASP A 110 6.15 -17.00 -12.15
N THR A 111 6.10 -17.14 -10.82
CA THR A 111 4.98 -16.63 -10.00
C THR A 111 4.97 -15.11 -9.95
N GLU A 112 6.14 -14.47 -10.06
CA GLU A 112 6.31 -13.02 -10.01
C GLU A 112 5.77 -12.38 -11.27
N GLU A 113 6.21 -12.88 -12.43
CA GLU A 113 5.72 -12.42 -13.73
C GLU A 113 4.22 -12.62 -13.86
N CYS A 114 3.71 -13.81 -13.48
CA CYS A 114 2.27 -14.07 -13.51
C CYS A 114 1.48 -13.08 -12.62
N CYS A 115 1.94 -12.85 -11.39
CA CYS A 115 1.30 -11.92 -10.46
C CYS A 115 1.32 -10.49 -11.02
N HIS A 116 2.46 -10.02 -11.52
CA HIS A 116 2.61 -8.68 -12.06
C HIS A 116 1.76 -8.49 -13.33
N SER A 117 1.87 -9.40 -14.30
CA SER A 117 1.13 -9.35 -15.56
C SER A 117 -0.39 -9.36 -15.35
N LEU A 118 -0.91 -10.12 -14.39
CA LEU A 118 -2.35 -10.13 -14.08
C LEU A 118 -2.80 -8.89 -13.29
N THR A 119 -1.89 -8.21 -12.60
CA THR A 119 -2.20 -6.95 -11.91
C THR A 119 -2.28 -5.78 -12.89
N MET A 120 -1.49 -5.80 -13.97
CA MET A 120 -1.42 -4.73 -14.97
C MET A 120 -2.46 -4.83 -16.10
N LYS A 121 -3.22 -5.93 -16.17
CA LYS A 121 -4.24 -6.16 -17.20
C LYS A 121 -5.61 -5.68 -16.75
#